data_AF-A0A6J1VPN4-F1
#
_entry.id   AF-A0A6J1VPN4-F1
#
_cell.length_a   1.000
_cell.length_b   1.000
_cell.length_c   1.000
_cell.angle_alpha   90.00
_cell.angle_beta   90.00
_cell.angle_gamma   90.00
#
_symmetry.space_group_name_H-M   'P 1'
#
loop_
_entity.id
_entity.type
_entity.pdbx_description
1 polymer ?
#
loop_
_entity_poly.entity_id
_entity_poly.type
_entity_poly.pdbx_seq_one_letter_code
_entity_poly.pdbx_strand_id
1 'polypeptide(L)'
;MFLFLVISLLVLEFNDSKKLSRTKTEGNPETFMNISEVLQYHGYPNEEHEILTNDGYFLTINRILARKALEKTASKPVVLLMPGVLTDCGIWLTNVPNGSLGFVLADAGFDVWLANNRGSRWCKRHQHFSHKEEEFWNFSFHEMAMEDLPAIIYFILAKTGQKQLSYIGYSQGSTIGFIAFSAMPALAEKIKNFFAFGPIYLVNHIKPWYEMIIKTNQGVIKAALGRKEICVLPNQISRILTRFCDMDLWRKTCANILLSGGGISENNVNMSRLDVIVTHLLGCTSTKTLLHWKQVLDSGQFKEFDYGSKNMEKYNQMTPPFYDIRSMNIPIFMWGGENDQISTLKDTKLLLPLLSNLISYKIIPQWMHYDYLFGLDACQKLYDELVDIIHNFS
;
A
#
# COMPACT_ATOMS: atom_id res chain seq x y z
N MET A 1 19.28 -4.62 0.20
CA MET A 1 20.69 -4.95 -0.17
C MET A 1 20.82 -6.37 -0.73
N PHE A 2 20.26 -7.41 -0.09
CA PHE A 2 20.28 -8.78 -0.65
C PHE A 2 19.47 -8.91 -1.95
N LEU A 3 18.25 -8.37 -1.99
CA LEU A 3 17.45 -8.32 -3.23
C LEU A 3 18.17 -7.54 -4.34
N PHE A 4 18.81 -6.42 -3.99
CA PHE A 4 19.59 -5.60 -4.92
C PHE A 4 20.84 -6.35 -5.43
N LEU A 5 21.52 -7.12 -4.57
CA LEU A 5 22.65 -7.98 -4.93
C LEU A 5 22.22 -9.16 -5.80
N VAL A 6 21.11 -9.83 -5.49
CA VAL A 6 20.55 -10.93 -6.30
C VAL A 6 20.11 -10.41 -7.66
N ILE A 7 19.44 -9.25 -7.71
CA ILE A 7 19.04 -8.60 -8.96
C ILE A 7 20.28 -8.12 -9.73
N SER A 8 21.31 -7.61 -9.06
CA SER A 8 22.57 -7.23 -9.70
C SER A 8 23.33 -8.45 -10.25
N LEU A 9 23.28 -9.60 -9.55
CA LEU A 9 23.88 -10.86 -10.02
C LEU A 9 23.12 -11.42 -11.22
N LEU A 10 21.79 -11.37 -11.23
CA LEU A 10 20.95 -11.71 -12.38
C LEU A 10 21.22 -10.79 -13.59
N VAL A 11 21.51 -9.51 -13.34
CA VAL A 11 21.90 -8.55 -14.38
C VAL A 11 23.32 -8.83 -14.91
N LEU A 12 24.25 -9.27 -14.05
CA LEU A 12 25.63 -9.61 -14.44
C LEU A 12 25.70 -10.90 -15.27
N GLU A 13 24.92 -11.94 -14.94
CA GLU A 13 24.82 -13.16 -15.76
C GLU A 13 24.35 -12.88 -17.20
N PHE A 14 23.62 -11.78 -17.41
CA PHE A 14 23.09 -11.42 -18.74
C PHE A 14 24.10 -10.70 -19.64
N ASN A 15 25.17 -10.13 -19.09
CA ASN A 15 26.19 -9.52 -19.95
C ASN A 15 26.97 -10.58 -20.75
N ASP A 16 26.96 -11.83 -20.28
CA ASP A 16 27.57 -12.98 -20.95
C ASP A 16 26.61 -13.77 -21.86
N SER A 17 25.28 -13.71 -21.68
CA SER A 17 24.33 -14.50 -22.47
C SER A 17 23.68 -13.71 -23.63
N LYS A 18 24.47 -13.27 -24.61
CA LYS A 18 23.97 -12.60 -25.84
C LYS A 18 23.28 -13.52 -26.87
N LYS A 19 22.77 -14.69 -26.48
CA LYS A 19 22.02 -15.60 -27.35
C LYS A 19 20.90 -16.28 -26.58
N LEU A 20 19.71 -15.71 -26.58
CA LEU A 20 18.49 -16.52 -26.45
C LEU A 20 17.34 -15.93 -27.27
N SER A 21 16.65 -16.85 -27.93
CA SER A 21 15.70 -16.69 -29.03
C SER A 21 14.49 -15.79 -28.73
N ARG A 22 14.02 -15.05 -29.74
CA ARG A 22 12.75 -14.33 -29.77
C ARG A 22 11.58 -15.33 -29.87
N THR A 23 11.01 -15.71 -28.75
CA THR A 23 9.59 -16.12 -28.70
C THR A 23 8.78 -14.91 -28.23
N LYS A 24 7.96 -14.34 -29.12
CA LYS A 24 6.96 -13.32 -28.77
C LYS A 24 5.87 -14.00 -27.93
N THR A 25 5.99 -13.96 -26.62
CA THR A 25 4.80 -13.93 -25.75
C THR A 25 4.29 -12.50 -25.76
N GLU A 26 3.06 -12.28 -26.20
CA GLU A 26 2.39 -10.99 -26.00
C GLU A 26 2.14 -10.85 -24.49
N GLY A 27 2.95 -10.01 -23.82
CA GLY A 27 2.80 -9.75 -22.38
C GLY A 27 1.46 -9.09 -22.05
N ASN A 28 1.06 -9.10 -20.77
CA ASN A 28 -0.22 -8.50 -20.38
C ASN A 28 -0.21 -6.99 -20.69
N PRO A 29 -1.19 -6.46 -21.46
CA PRO A 29 -1.19 -5.06 -21.87
C PRO A 29 -1.26 -4.10 -20.67
N GLU A 30 -1.86 -4.52 -19.56
CA GLU A 30 -1.98 -3.75 -18.31
C GLU A 30 -0.61 -3.33 -17.74
N THR A 31 0.47 -4.06 -18.04
CA THR A 31 1.83 -3.72 -17.58
C THR A 31 2.33 -2.35 -18.08
N PHE A 32 1.76 -1.85 -19.17
CA PHE A 32 2.13 -0.58 -19.79
C PHE A 32 1.09 0.51 -19.58
N MET A 33 -0.04 0.17 -18.98
CA MET A 33 -1.17 1.08 -18.77
C MET A 33 -0.99 1.91 -17.51
N ASN A 34 -1.54 3.12 -17.52
CA ASN A 34 -1.88 3.84 -16.30
C ASN A 34 -3.18 3.28 -15.70
N ILE A 35 -3.55 3.77 -14.52
CA ILE A 35 -4.70 3.24 -13.77
C ILE A 35 -6.02 3.44 -14.52
N SER A 36 -6.23 4.61 -15.14
CA SER A 36 -7.43 4.88 -15.94
C SER A 36 -7.53 4.00 -17.18
N GLU A 37 -6.40 3.69 -17.82
CA GLU A 37 -6.31 2.76 -18.95
C GLU A 37 -6.61 1.31 -18.50
N VAL A 38 -6.11 0.85 -17.35
CA VAL A 38 -6.46 -0.48 -16.79
C VAL A 38 -7.96 -0.58 -16.52
N LEU A 39 -8.56 0.44 -15.92
CA LEU A 39 -10.00 0.49 -15.67
C LEU A 39 -10.80 0.43 -16.98
N GLN A 40 -10.41 1.22 -17.99
CA GLN A 40 -11.06 1.22 -19.32
C GLN A 40 -10.89 -0.10 -20.06
N TYR A 41 -9.71 -0.71 -19.98
CA TYR A 41 -9.41 -2.00 -20.60
C TYR A 41 -10.34 -3.09 -20.07
N HIS A 42 -10.62 -3.08 -18.77
CA HIS A 42 -11.62 -3.96 -18.16
C HIS A 42 -13.06 -3.42 -18.28
N GLY A 43 -13.32 -2.36 -19.05
CA GLY A 43 -14.67 -1.85 -19.30
C GLY A 43 -15.32 -1.13 -18.13
N TYR A 44 -14.55 -0.59 -17.19
CA TYR A 44 -15.05 0.27 -16.11
C TYR A 44 -14.86 1.75 -16.48
N PRO A 45 -15.95 2.54 -16.53
CA PRO A 45 -15.81 3.99 -16.58
C PRO A 45 -15.12 4.48 -15.32
N ASN A 46 -14.32 5.54 -15.44
CA ASN A 46 -13.54 6.04 -14.32
C ASN A 46 -13.36 7.56 -14.39
N GLU A 47 -13.00 8.12 -13.24
CA GLU A 47 -12.55 9.51 -13.12
C GLU A 47 -11.16 9.51 -12.48
N GLU A 48 -10.33 10.46 -12.90
CA GLU A 48 -9.07 10.80 -12.24
C GLU A 48 -9.21 12.19 -11.63
N HIS A 49 -8.74 12.35 -10.40
CA HIS A 49 -8.79 13.62 -9.66
C HIS A 49 -7.42 13.93 -9.07
N GLU A 50 -7.05 15.20 -9.12
CA GLU A 50 -5.83 15.69 -8.49
C GLU A 50 -6.20 16.54 -7.26
N ILE A 51 -5.61 16.21 -6.11
CA ILE A 51 -5.91 16.82 -4.82
C ILE A 51 -4.66 17.50 -4.30
N LEU A 52 -4.80 18.74 -3.85
CA LEU A 52 -3.73 19.49 -3.20
C LEU A 52 -3.81 19.31 -1.67
N THR A 53 -2.73 18.85 -1.06
CA THR A 53 -2.58 18.79 0.41
C THR A 53 -2.20 20.17 0.96
N ASN A 54 -2.40 20.40 2.26
CA ASN A 54 -2.07 21.68 2.88
C ASN A 54 -0.57 22.00 2.82
N ASP A 55 0.26 20.97 2.87
CA ASP A 55 1.71 21.11 2.77
C ASP A 55 2.24 21.13 1.32
N GLY A 56 1.36 21.10 0.31
CA GLY A 56 1.70 21.47 -1.07
C GLY A 56 1.88 20.30 -2.04
N TYR A 57 1.63 19.04 -1.64
CA TYR A 57 1.69 17.88 -2.54
C TYR A 57 0.42 17.79 -3.40
N PHE A 58 0.61 17.39 -4.66
CA PHE A 58 -0.49 17.00 -5.53
C PHE A 58 -0.61 15.47 -5.58
N LEU A 59 -1.77 14.97 -5.17
CA LEU A 59 -2.09 13.55 -5.12
C LEU A 59 -3.09 13.22 -6.22
N THR A 60 -2.70 12.32 -7.12
CA THR A 60 -3.61 11.74 -8.12
C THR A 60 -4.34 10.55 -7.52
N ILE A 61 -5.68 10.62 -7.47
CA ILE A 61 -6.54 9.52 -7.04
C ILE A 61 -7.51 9.14 -8.16
N ASN A 62 -7.94 7.88 -8.18
CA ASN A 62 -8.81 7.36 -9.23
C ASN A 62 -10.14 6.88 -8.63
N ARG A 63 -11.23 7.06 -9.35
CA ARG A 63 -12.58 6.63 -8.96
C ARG A 63 -13.12 5.64 -9.97
N ILE A 64 -13.59 4.49 -9.51
CA ILE A 64 -14.24 3.49 -10.37
C ILE A 64 -15.74 3.80 -10.39
N LEU A 65 -16.27 4.09 -11.56
CA LEU A 65 -17.71 4.29 -11.75
C LEU A 65 -18.37 2.96 -12.09
N ALA A 66 -19.62 2.80 -11.68
CA ALA A 66 -20.38 1.60 -12.00
C ALA A 66 -20.59 1.43 -13.52
N ARG A 67 -20.35 0.22 -14.03
CA ARG A 67 -20.49 -0.13 -15.45
C ARG A 67 -21.92 0.05 -15.99
N LYS A 68 -22.90 -0.29 -15.16
CA LYS A 68 -24.31 -0.12 -15.48
C LYS A 68 -24.80 1.15 -14.81
N ALA A 69 -25.68 1.88 -15.51
CA ALA A 69 -26.56 2.87 -14.91
C ALA A 69 -27.55 2.17 -13.97
N LEU A 70 -27.04 1.55 -12.89
CA LEU A 70 -27.82 1.31 -11.67
C LEU A 70 -28.36 2.67 -11.29
N GLU A 71 -29.68 2.73 -11.15
CA GLU A 71 -30.50 3.93 -11.11
C GLU A 71 -29.74 5.13 -10.52
N LYS A 72 -29.62 6.21 -11.31
CA LYS A 72 -28.95 7.48 -10.95
C LYS A 72 -29.50 8.15 -9.67
N THR A 73 -30.43 7.51 -8.98
CA THR A 73 -31.27 8.05 -7.92
C THR A 73 -30.84 7.62 -6.51
N ALA A 74 -30.05 6.55 -6.34
CA ALA A 74 -29.59 6.11 -5.02
C ALA A 74 -28.15 6.55 -4.72
N SER A 75 -27.94 7.22 -3.58
CA SER A 75 -26.62 7.62 -3.09
C SER A 75 -25.80 6.38 -2.70
N LYS A 76 -24.79 6.03 -3.50
CA LYS A 76 -23.98 4.82 -3.29
C LYS A 76 -23.06 4.95 -2.07
N PRO A 77 -22.88 3.90 -1.25
CA PRO A 77 -21.90 3.94 -0.17
C PRO A 77 -20.50 4.08 -0.77
N VAL A 78 -19.71 4.99 -0.19
CA VAL A 78 -18.36 5.33 -0.67
C VAL A 78 -17.34 4.45 0.05
N VAL A 79 -16.41 3.89 -0.71
CA VAL A 79 -15.30 3.08 -0.18
C VAL A 79 -13.97 3.67 -0.66
N LEU A 80 -13.08 3.95 0.28
CA LEU A 80 -11.72 4.42 0.02
C LEU A 80 -10.71 3.30 0.24
N LEU A 81 -9.94 2.96 -0.79
CA LEU A 81 -8.87 1.96 -0.75
C LEU A 81 -7.51 2.65 -0.63
N MET A 82 -6.83 2.43 0.49
CA MET A 82 -5.53 3.04 0.81
C MET A 82 -4.38 2.04 0.69
N PRO A 83 -3.42 2.25 -0.24
CA PRO A 83 -2.34 1.29 -0.50
C PRO A 83 -1.28 1.28 0.60
N GLY A 84 -0.46 0.23 0.57
CA GLY A 84 0.64 0.01 1.51
C GLY A 84 1.92 0.76 1.13
N VAL A 85 2.99 0.50 1.89
CA VAL A 85 4.32 1.06 1.65
C VAL A 85 4.89 0.53 0.34
N LEU A 86 5.61 1.36 -0.42
CA LEU A 86 6.23 1.00 -1.70
C LEU A 86 5.26 0.48 -2.78
N THR A 87 3.96 0.72 -2.63
CA THR A 87 2.95 0.35 -3.63
C THR A 87 2.24 1.58 -4.20
N ASP A 88 1.49 1.37 -5.28
CA ASP A 88 0.54 2.34 -5.81
C ASP A 88 -0.88 1.77 -5.85
N CYS A 89 -1.86 2.60 -6.21
CA CYS A 89 -3.27 2.22 -6.18
C CYS A 89 -3.64 1.09 -7.15
N GLY A 90 -2.78 0.75 -8.12
CA GLY A 90 -3.01 -0.35 -9.06
C GLY A 90 -3.00 -1.73 -8.40
N ILE A 91 -2.46 -1.88 -7.18
CA ILE A 91 -2.52 -3.14 -6.43
C ILE A 91 -3.95 -3.66 -6.23
N TRP A 92 -4.94 -2.77 -6.27
CA TRP A 92 -6.36 -3.10 -6.11
C TRP A 92 -6.99 -3.65 -7.40
N LEU A 93 -6.24 -3.68 -8.51
CA LEU A 93 -6.70 -3.95 -9.88
C LEU A 93 -5.82 -4.98 -10.63
N THR A 94 -4.86 -5.62 -9.95
CA THR A 94 -3.84 -6.46 -10.63
C THR A 94 -4.37 -7.79 -11.16
N ASN A 95 -5.39 -8.36 -10.52
CA ASN A 95 -6.02 -9.60 -10.96
C ASN A 95 -7.08 -9.31 -12.04
N VAL A 96 -7.82 -10.33 -12.44
CA VAL A 96 -9.03 -10.16 -13.26
C VAL A 96 -10.16 -9.52 -12.44
N PRO A 97 -11.24 -9.00 -13.08
CA PRO A 97 -12.32 -8.30 -12.38
C PRO A 97 -12.95 -9.03 -11.19
N ASN A 98 -13.15 -10.34 -11.27
CA ASN A 98 -13.72 -11.14 -10.17
C ASN A 98 -12.70 -11.53 -9.07
N GLY A 99 -11.45 -11.09 -9.18
CA GLY A 99 -10.38 -11.38 -8.22
C GLY A 99 -9.63 -10.14 -7.73
N SER A 100 -10.08 -8.94 -8.09
CA SER A 100 -9.46 -7.68 -7.65
C SER A 100 -10.48 -6.85 -6.88
N LEU A 101 -10.11 -6.44 -5.67
CA LEU A 101 -11.03 -5.80 -4.74
C LEU A 101 -11.72 -4.55 -5.33
N GLY A 102 -10.99 -3.72 -6.08
CA GLY A 102 -11.56 -2.51 -6.68
C GLY A 102 -12.73 -2.82 -7.61
N PHE A 103 -12.58 -3.86 -8.44
CA PHE A 103 -13.61 -4.32 -9.36
C PHE A 103 -14.77 -5.02 -8.65
N VAL A 104 -14.46 -5.88 -7.67
CA VAL A 104 -15.47 -6.58 -6.86
C VAL A 104 -16.38 -5.58 -6.15
N LEU A 105 -15.82 -4.55 -5.52
CA LEU A 105 -16.61 -3.50 -4.85
C LEU A 105 -17.45 -2.68 -5.84
N ALA A 106 -16.90 -2.33 -7.00
CA ALA A 106 -17.62 -1.57 -8.01
C ALA A 106 -18.81 -2.35 -8.57
N ASP A 107 -18.62 -3.65 -8.84
CA ASP A 107 -19.69 -4.54 -9.31
C ASP A 107 -20.73 -4.84 -8.20
N ALA A 108 -20.32 -4.78 -6.92
CA ALA A 108 -21.21 -4.86 -5.75
C ALA A 108 -22.00 -3.56 -5.47
N GLY A 109 -21.83 -2.51 -6.29
CA GLY A 109 -22.63 -1.28 -6.24
C GLY A 109 -22.05 -0.13 -5.42
N PHE A 110 -20.80 -0.24 -4.97
CA PHE A 110 -20.12 0.83 -4.23
C PHE A 110 -19.57 1.94 -5.15
N ASP A 111 -19.39 3.13 -4.58
CA ASP A 111 -18.60 4.20 -5.17
C ASP A 111 -17.15 4.08 -4.69
N VAL A 112 -16.28 3.53 -5.53
CA VAL A 112 -14.93 3.08 -5.14
C VAL A 112 -13.88 4.12 -5.50
N TRP A 113 -13.08 4.50 -4.52
CA TRP A 113 -11.99 5.46 -4.64
C TRP A 113 -10.65 4.81 -4.31
N LEU A 114 -9.67 4.99 -5.18
CA LEU A 114 -8.33 4.43 -5.12
C LEU A 114 -7.34 5.54 -4.80
N ALA A 115 -6.83 5.56 -3.57
CA ALA A 115 -5.85 6.56 -3.15
C ALA A 115 -4.44 6.19 -3.58
N ASN A 116 -3.58 7.20 -3.74
CA ASN A 116 -2.14 7.04 -3.86
C ASN A 116 -1.43 7.81 -2.75
N ASN A 117 -0.31 7.27 -2.30
CA ASN A 117 0.59 7.94 -1.35
C ASN A 117 1.43 8.99 -2.08
N ARG A 118 1.74 10.11 -1.41
CA ARG A 118 2.77 11.06 -1.88
C ARG A 118 4.09 10.35 -2.21
N GLY A 119 4.74 10.77 -3.30
CA GLY A 119 6.00 10.20 -3.79
C GLY A 119 5.88 8.81 -4.46
N SER A 120 4.68 8.21 -4.48
CA SER A 120 4.40 7.03 -5.32
C SER A 120 4.55 7.38 -6.82
N ARG A 121 4.45 6.37 -7.69
CA ARG A 121 4.58 6.54 -9.15
C ARG A 121 3.70 7.67 -9.72
N TRP A 122 2.52 7.86 -9.15
CA TRP A 122 1.51 8.80 -9.65
C TRP A 122 1.49 10.14 -8.90
N CYS A 123 2.21 10.29 -7.78
CA CYS A 123 2.13 11.48 -6.90
C CYS A 123 3.50 12.15 -6.69
N LYS A 124 4.15 12.59 -7.79
CA LYS A 124 5.50 13.20 -7.79
C LYS A 124 5.52 14.70 -8.07
N ARG A 125 4.48 15.41 -7.64
CA ARG A 125 4.30 16.83 -7.92
C ARG A 125 4.02 17.60 -6.63
N HIS A 126 4.58 18.79 -6.53
CA HIS A 126 4.48 19.67 -5.37
C HIS A 126 4.42 21.13 -5.84
N GLN A 127 3.82 22.02 -5.07
CA GLN A 127 3.71 23.45 -5.41
C GLN A 127 5.06 24.17 -5.48
N HIS A 128 5.99 23.79 -4.61
CA HIS A 128 7.26 24.49 -4.42
C HIS A 128 8.52 23.69 -4.75
N PHE A 129 8.45 22.35 -4.76
CA PHE A 129 9.63 21.50 -4.83
C PHE A 129 9.52 20.54 -6.02
N SER A 130 10.62 20.34 -6.73
CA SER A 130 10.76 19.28 -7.71
C SER A 130 11.01 17.95 -7.01
N HIS A 131 10.51 16.85 -7.58
CA HIS A 131 10.85 15.49 -7.11
C HIS A 131 12.34 15.14 -7.20
N LYS A 132 13.17 16.03 -7.77
CA LYS A 132 14.64 15.91 -7.77
C LYS A 132 15.30 16.51 -6.53
N GLU A 133 14.58 17.29 -5.73
CA GLU A 133 15.07 17.98 -4.53
C GLU A 133 14.87 17.12 -3.27
N GLU A 134 15.68 17.31 -2.22
CA GLU A 134 15.57 16.51 -0.99
C GLU A 134 14.31 16.85 -0.19
N GLU A 135 13.93 18.11 -0.23
CA GLU A 135 12.77 18.71 0.43
C GLU A 135 11.48 18.01 0.01
N PHE A 136 11.35 17.67 -1.28
CA PHE A 136 10.22 16.90 -1.80
C PHE A 136 10.08 15.52 -1.13
N TRP A 137 11.17 14.89 -0.70
CA TRP A 137 11.16 13.54 -0.11
C TRP A 137 11.19 13.56 1.42
N ASN A 138 11.05 14.72 2.05
CA ASN A 138 11.12 14.86 3.51
C ASN A 138 9.80 14.50 4.22
N PHE A 139 9.17 13.41 3.82
CA PHE A 139 7.93 12.88 4.43
C PHE A 139 8.08 11.43 4.87
N SER A 140 7.17 10.97 5.71
CA SER A 140 7.00 9.59 6.16
C SER A 140 5.51 9.23 6.16
N PHE A 141 5.14 8.08 6.73
CA PHE A 141 3.73 7.74 6.95
C PHE A 141 3.02 8.72 7.90
N HIS A 142 3.77 9.51 8.69
CA HIS A 142 3.19 10.59 9.50
C HIS A 142 2.50 11.64 8.64
N GLU A 143 3.22 12.24 7.69
CA GLU A 143 2.67 13.27 6.81
C GLU A 143 1.58 12.69 5.88
N MET A 144 1.68 11.41 5.48
CA MET A 144 0.58 10.74 4.78
C MET A 144 -0.71 10.69 5.64
N ALA A 145 -0.58 10.47 6.95
CA ALA A 145 -1.73 10.43 7.86
C ALA A 145 -2.29 11.82 8.16
N MET A 146 -1.40 12.80 8.39
CA MET A 146 -1.78 14.13 8.85
C MET A 146 -2.16 15.09 7.71
N GLU A 147 -1.69 14.86 6.49
CA GLU A 147 -1.88 15.77 5.36
C GLU A 147 -2.60 15.11 4.18
N ASP A 148 -2.15 13.92 3.73
CA ASP A 148 -2.74 13.26 2.55
C ASP A 148 -4.17 12.79 2.86
N LEU A 149 -4.34 12.00 3.92
CA LEU A 149 -5.60 11.32 4.20
C LEU A 149 -6.76 12.30 4.48
N PRO A 150 -6.60 13.40 5.25
CA PRO A 150 -7.65 14.41 5.41
C PRO A 150 -8.02 15.08 4.07
N ALA A 151 -7.02 15.47 3.27
CA ALA A 151 -7.27 16.11 1.97
C ALA A 151 -8.07 15.18 1.03
N ILE A 152 -7.71 13.89 1.00
CA ILE A 152 -8.41 12.86 0.22
C ILE A 152 -9.85 12.69 0.70
N ILE A 153 -10.06 12.46 2.00
CA ILE A 153 -11.41 12.19 2.54
C ILE A 153 -12.32 13.39 2.33
N TYR A 154 -11.88 14.60 2.69
CA TYR A 154 -12.72 15.80 2.53
C TYR A 154 -13.06 16.08 1.07
N PHE A 155 -12.11 15.87 0.15
CA PHE A 155 -12.39 15.98 -1.28
C PHE A 155 -13.47 14.98 -1.73
N ILE A 156 -13.34 13.71 -1.35
CA ILE A 156 -14.28 12.66 -1.72
C ILE A 156 -15.69 12.96 -1.18
N LEU A 157 -15.81 13.35 0.09
CA LEU A 157 -17.10 13.68 0.69
C LEU A 157 -17.74 14.91 0.04
N ALA A 158 -16.96 15.95 -0.26
CA ALA A 158 -17.45 17.11 -0.99
C ALA A 158 -17.89 16.77 -2.42
N LYS A 159 -17.15 15.91 -3.12
CA LYS A 159 -17.45 15.48 -4.49
C LYS A 159 -18.70 14.60 -4.58
N THR A 160 -18.90 13.74 -3.58
CA THR A 160 -19.98 12.75 -3.56
C THR A 160 -21.24 13.23 -2.84
N GLY A 161 -21.12 14.24 -1.97
CA GLY A 161 -22.19 14.69 -1.09
C GLY A 161 -22.46 13.75 0.10
N GLN A 162 -21.68 12.68 0.24
CA GLN A 162 -21.80 11.75 1.36
C GLN A 162 -21.25 12.36 2.65
N LYS A 163 -21.80 11.93 3.79
CA LYS A 163 -21.35 12.39 5.11
C LYS A 163 -20.21 11.57 5.68
N GLN A 164 -20.15 10.29 5.30
CA GLN A 164 -19.17 9.32 5.76
C GLN A 164 -18.79 8.38 4.63
N LEU A 165 -17.64 7.72 4.76
CA LEU A 165 -17.18 6.65 3.87
C LEU A 165 -16.61 5.47 4.66
N SER A 166 -16.53 4.30 4.02
CA SER A 166 -15.79 3.15 4.54
C SER A 166 -14.32 3.26 4.12
N TYR A 167 -13.42 3.07 5.06
CA TYR A 167 -11.97 3.11 4.81
C TYR A 167 -11.39 1.70 4.83
N ILE A 168 -10.63 1.36 3.80
CA ILE A 168 -9.91 0.09 3.70
C ILE A 168 -8.42 0.37 3.59
N GLY A 169 -7.65 -0.02 4.61
CA GLY A 169 -6.21 0.15 4.65
C GLY A 169 -5.48 -1.18 4.55
N TYR A 170 -4.61 -1.32 3.57
CA TYR A 170 -3.70 -2.46 3.47
C TYR A 170 -2.31 -2.09 4.00
N SER A 171 -1.73 -2.92 4.87
CA SER A 171 -0.34 -2.74 5.33
C SER A 171 -0.13 -1.35 5.94
N GLN A 172 0.82 -0.54 5.46
CA GLN A 172 0.99 0.86 5.89
C GLN A 172 -0.28 1.71 5.74
N GLY A 173 -1.19 1.37 4.81
CA GLY A 173 -2.49 2.02 4.70
C GLY A 173 -3.31 1.90 5.99
N SER A 174 -3.18 0.80 6.74
CA SER A 174 -3.81 0.71 8.08
C SER A 174 -3.15 1.65 9.08
N THR A 175 -1.81 1.73 9.07
CA THR A 175 -1.03 2.62 9.94
C THR A 175 -1.43 4.08 9.76
N ILE A 176 -1.60 4.51 8.51
CA ILE A 176 -2.05 5.86 8.16
C ILE A 176 -3.44 6.13 8.77
N GLY A 177 -4.36 5.17 8.65
CA GLY A 177 -5.69 5.26 9.27
C GLY A 177 -5.63 5.32 10.79
N PHE A 178 -4.85 4.44 11.43
CA PHE A 178 -4.67 4.43 12.89
C PHE A 178 -4.16 5.77 13.42
N ILE A 179 -3.19 6.39 12.75
CA ILE A 179 -2.64 7.70 13.14
C ILE A 179 -3.68 8.79 12.92
N ALA A 180 -4.23 8.89 11.70
CA ALA A 180 -5.11 9.99 11.34
C ALA A 180 -6.39 10.01 12.17
N PHE A 181 -7.03 8.85 12.34
CA PHE A 181 -8.32 8.76 13.01
C PHE A 181 -8.23 8.82 14.54
N SER A 182 -7.06 8.56 15.11
CA SER A 182 -6.84 8.78 16.54
C SER A 182 -6.43 10.21 16.86
N ALA A 183 -5.68 10.86 15.97
CA ALA A 183 -5.21 12.23 16.13
C ALA A 183 -6.26 13.30 15.75
N MET A 184 -7.18 12.98 14.84
CA MET A 184 -8.16 13.93 14.29
C MET A 184 -9.61 13.44 14.47
N PRO A 185 -10.25 13.68 15.64
CA PRO A 185 -11.62 13.22 15.90
C PRO A 185 -12.66 13.68 14.85
N ALA A 186 -12.54 14.92 14.37
CA ALA A 186 -13.44 15.45 13.33
C ALA A 186 -13.32 14.70 11.99
N LEU A 187 -12.13 14.16 11.68
CA LEU A 187 -11.93 13.29 10.53
C LEU A 187 -12.45 11.88 10.81
N ALA A 188 -12.22 11.36 12.03
CA ALA A 188 -12.70 10.05 12.44
C ALA A 188 -14.24 9.92 12.35
N GLU A 189 -14.98 10.98 12.68
CA GLU A 189 -16.44 11.06 12.50
C GLU A 189 -16.88 10.88 11.04
N LYS A 190 -15.98 11.10 10.08
CA LYS A 190 -16.24 10.91 8.64
C LYS A 190 -16.04 9.47 8.17
N ILE A 191 -15.59 8.58 9.06
CA ILE A 191 -15.39 7.18 8.74
C ILE A 191 -16.53 6.36 9.33
N LYS A 192 -17.25 5.65 8.47
CA LYS A 192 -18.32 4.73 8.91
C LYS A 192 -17.72 3.48 9.54
N ASN A 193 -16.79 2.85 8.83
CA ASN A 193 -16.11 1.62 9.23
C ASN A 193 -14.66 1.64 8.75
N PHE A 194 -13.76 1.03 9.52
CA PHE A 194 -12.36 0.83 9.16
C PHE A 194 -12.06 -0.66 8.99
N PHE A 195 -11.78 -1.06 7.75
CA PHE A 195 -11.29 -2.40 7.41
C PHE A 195 -9.75 -2.38 7.26
N ALA A 196 -9.05 -3.23 7.99
CA ALA A 196 -7.59 -3.30 7.96
C ALA A 196 -7.10 -4.69 7.53
N PHE A 197 -6.33 -4.74 6.43
CA PHE A 197 -5.75 -5.96 5.88
C PHE A 197 -4.25 -6.01 6.15
N GLY A 198 -3.79 -7.05 6.86
CA GLY A 198 -2.41 -7.13 7.32
C GLY A 198 -1.97 -5.87 8.08
N PRO A 199 -2.68 -5.50 9.17
CA PRO A 199 -2.50 -4.22 9.83
C PRO A 199 -1.12 -4.05 10.46
N ILE A 200 -0.39 -2.99 10.07
CA ILE A 200 0.92 -2.69 10.65
C ILE A 200 0.77 -1.66 11.79
N TYR A 201 1.21 -2.05 12.98
CA TYR A 201 1.34 -1.20 14.17
C TYR A 201 2.80 -1.17 14.64
N LEU A 202 3.35 -2.35 14.91
CA LEU A 202 4.77 -2.59 15.13
C LEU A 202 5.30 -3.57 14.08
N VAL A 203 6.62 -3.64 13.96
CA VAL A 203 7.31 -4.53 13.01
C VAL A 203 8.44 -5.31 13.71
N ASN A 204 8.39 -5.42 15.03
CA ASN A 204 9.49 -5.97 15.84
C ASN A 204 9.72 -7.47 15.65
N HIS A 205 8.74 -8.19 15.11
CA HIS A 205 8.81 -9.65 14.96
C HIS A 205 8.83 -10.12 13.49
N ILE A 206 9.19 -9.24 12.55
CA ILE A 206 9.36 -9.61 11.13
C ILE A 206 10.50 -10.63 10.92
N LYS A 207 10.52 -11.33 9.78
CA LYS A 207 11.47 -12.44 9.55
C LYS A 207 12.96 -12.03 9.55
N PRO A 208 13.88 -12.96 9.89
CA PRO A 208 15.31 -12.69 10.04
C PRO A 208 16.05 -12.15 8.82
N TRP A 209 15.57 -12.38 7.59
CA TRP A 209 16.25 -11.86 6.40
C TRP A 209 16.08 -10.34 6.24
N TYR A 210 15.10 -9.75 6.92
CA TYR A 210 15.06 -8.30 7.15
C TYR A 210 16.10 -7.83 8.17
N GLU A 211 16.55 -8.69 9.12
CA GLU A 211 17.51 -8.34 10.19
C GLU A 211 18.81 -7.73 9.71
N MET A 212 19.25 -8.05 8.48
CA MET A 212 20.44 -7.43 7.91
C MET A 212 20.25 -5.91 7.69
N ILE A 213 19.04 -5.48 7.30
CA ILE A 213 18.67 -4.06 7.23
C ILE A 213 18.51 -3.49 8.66
N ILE A 214 17.98 -4.29 9.59
CA ILE A 214 17.77 -3.93 11.00
C ILE A 214 19.11 -3.59 11.69
N LYS A 215 20.12 -4.43 11.51
CA LYS A 215 21.46 -4.26 12.13
C LYS A 215 22.27 -3.12 11.50
N THR A 216 21.85 -2.59 10.36
CA THR A 216 22.56 -1.50 9.68
C THR A 216 22.25 -0.16 10.36
N ASN A 217 23.28 0.62 10.69
CA ASN A 217 23.12 1.94 11.32
C ASN A 217 22.35 2.91 10.39
N GLN A 218 21.47 3.75 10.95
CA GLN A 218 20.68 4.72 10.15
C GLN A 218 21.56 5.69 9.35
N GLY A 219 22.73 6.07 9.86
CA GLY A 219 23.71 6.90 9.15
C GLY A 219 24.29 6.18 7.92
N VAL A 220 24.55 4.88 8.02
CA VAL A 220 24.99 4.05 6.88
C VAL A 220 23.88 3.92 5.85
N ILE A 221 22.64 3.72 6.28
CA ILE A 221 21.47 3.69 5.39
C ILE A 221 21.29 5.02 4.67
N LYS A 222 21.39 6.16 5.38
CA LYS A 222 21.33 7.50 4.77
C LYS A 222 22.48 7.74 3.79
N ALA A 223 23.69 7.26 4.10
CA ALA A 223 24.83 7.39 3.21
C ALA A 223 24.67 6.54 1.93
N ALA A 224 24.09 5.34 2.05
CA ALA A 224 23.92 4.41 0.93
C ALA A 224 22.69 4.73 0.06
N LEU A 225 21.57 5.09 0.67
CA LEU A 225 20.27 5.31 -0.02
C LEU A 225 20.01 6.79 -0.32
N GLY A 226 20.79 7.70 0.27
CA GLY A 226 20.57 9.13 0.17
C GLY A 226 19.43 9.61 1.05
N ARG A 227 18.81 10.74 0.67
CA ARG A 227 17.71 11.39 1.39
C ARG A 227 16.45 11.59 0.53
N LYS A 228 16.44 10.96 -0.65
CA LYS A 228 15.43 11.18 -1.69
C LYS A 228 14.57 9.92 -1.86
N GLU A 229 14.20 9.64 -3.10
CA GLU A 229 13.46 8.46 -3.53
C GLU A 229 14.17 7.15 -3.24
N ILE A 230 13.38 6.15 -2.82
CA ILE A 230 13.74 4.74 -2.82
C ILE A 230 12.66 3.98 -3.59
N CYS A 231 13.07 3.27 -4.63
CA CYS A 231 12.23 2.32 -5.36
C CYS A 231 12.74 0.91 -5.13
N VAL A 232 11.85 -0.08 -5.08
CA VAL A 232 12.29 -1.49 -5.04
C VAL A 232 12.99 -1.87 -6.35
N LEU A 233 12.49 -1.36 -7.47
CA LEU A 233 13.14 -1.42 -8.78
C LEU A 233 13.00 -0.09 -9.50
N PRO A 234 14.08 0.47 -10.07
CA PRO A 234 13.96 1.57 -11.02
C PRO A 234 13.07 1.15 -12.20
N ASN A 235 12.17 2.03 -12.66
CA ASN A 235 11.20 1.76 -13.74
C ASN A 235 11.80 1.20 -15.04
N GLN A 236 13.09 1.42 -15.31
CA GLN A 236 13.77 0.88 -16.49
C GLN A 236 14.23 -0.58 -16.29
N ILE A 237 14.56 -0.96 -15.04
CA ILE A 237 15.05 -2.30 -14.69
C ILE A 237 13.88 -3.27 -14.52
N SER A 238 12.74 -2.81 -13.99
CA SER A 238 11.52 -3.64 -13.89
C SER A 238 11.11 -4.21 -15.25
N ARG A 239 11.19 -3.43 -16.32
CA ARG A 239 10.85 -3.85 -17.70
C ARG A 239 11.77 -4.93 -18.29
N ILE A 240 13.02 -5.00 -17.83
CA ILE A 240 13.99 -6.01 -18.28
C ILE A 240 13.77 -7.29 -17.47
N LEU A 241 13.55 -7.15 -16.16
CA LEU A 241 13.26 -8.28 -15.27
C LEU A 241 11.95 -8.97 -15.62
N THR A 242 10.90 -8.24 -16.02
CA THR A 242 9.63 -8.87 -16.45
C THR A 242 9.84 -9.83 -17.62
N ARG A 243 10.61 -9.44 -18.65
CA ARG A 243 10.93 -10.34 -19.78
C ARG A 243 11.68 -11.61 -19.37
N PHE A 244 12.56 -11.51 -18.38
CA PHE A 244 13.28 -12.68 -17.86
C PHE A 244 12.34 -13.60 -17.08
N CYS A 245 11.42 -13.00 -16.32
CA CYS A 245 10.43 -13.72 -15.53
C CYS A 245 9.30 -14.35 -16.37
N ASP A 246 9.12 -13.92 -17.62
CA ASP A 246 8.19 -14.54 -18.57
C ASP A 246 8.69 -15.89 -19.12
N MET A 247 9.98 -16.21 -18.94
CA MET A 247 10.50 -17.53 -19.30
C MET A 247 10.01 -18.59 -18.31
N ASP A 248 9.34 -19.64 -18.81
CA ASP A 248 8.77 -20.71 -17.97
C ASP A 248 9.76 -21.31 -16.96
N LEU A 249 11.03 -21.44 -17.36
CA LEU A 249 12.11 -21.96 -16.51
C LEU A 249 12.37 -21.09 -15.26
N TRP A 250 12.25 -19.77 -15.39
CA TRP A 250 12.60 -18.81 -14.35
C TRP A 250 11.41 -18.20 -13.64
N ARG A 251 10.20 -18.34 -14.20
CA ARG A 251 8.97 -17.71 -13.69
C ARG A 251 8.72 -17.96 -12.20
N LYS A 252 8.88 -19.21 -11.73
CA LYS A 252 8.71 -19.55 -10.30
C LYS A 252 9.79 -18.91 -9.42
N THR A 253 11.06 -19.00 -9.82
CA THR A 253 12.18 -18.39 -9.09
C THR A 253 12.05 -16.87 -9.03
N CYS A 254 11.66 -16.25 -10.15
CA CYS A 254 11.33 -14.84 -10.24
C CYS A 254 10.23 -14.44 -9.27
N ALA A 255 9.08 -15.13 -9.29
CA ALA A 255 7.99 -14.84 -8.37
C ALA A 255 8.45 -14.93 -6.92
N ASN A 256 9.20 -15.98 -6.56
CA ASN A 256 9.73 -16.14 -5.20
C ASN A 256 10.64 -14.96 -4.79
N ILE A 257 11.49 -14.47 -5.70
CA ILE A 257 12.37 -13.32 -5.43
C ILE A 257 11.56 -12.03 -5.32
N LEU A 258 10.72 -11.74 -6.31
CA LEU A 258 9.98 -10.47 -6.41
C LEU A 258 8.92 -10.33 -5.31
N LEU A 259 8.29 -11.45 -4.92
CA LEU A 259 7.28 -11.50 -3.87
C LEU A 259 7.87 -11.79 -2.49
N SER A 260 9.19 -12.01 -2.38
CA SER A 260 9.83 -12.31 -1.08
C SER A 260 9.58 -11.23 -0.03
N GLY A 261 9.44 -9.96 -0.45
CA GLY A 261 9.06 -8.81 0.37
C GLY A 261 8.03 -9.13 1.45
N GLY A 262 6.78 -9.36 1.04
CA GLY A 262 5.69 -9.72 1.94
C GLY A 262 5.46 -11.22 2.05
N GLY A 263 5.93 -11.98 1.05
CA GLY A 263 5.57 -13.36 0.84
C GLY A 263 4.14 -13.53 0.30
N ILE A 264 3.92 -14.65 -0.36
CA ILE A 264 2.64 -15.07 -0.92
C ILE A 264 2.47 -16.57 -0.64
N SER A 265 1.26 -17.01 -0.28
CA SER A 265 1.01 -18.42 0.00
C SER A 265 1.27 -19.30 -1.23
N GLU A 266 1.68 -20.54 -0.98
CA GLU A 266 2.04 -21.48 -2.04
C GLU A 266 0.87 -21.68 -3.02
N ASN A 267 1.15 -21.56 -4.32
CA ASN A 267 0.17 -21.68 -5.40
C ASN A 267 -1.03 -20.71 -5.31
N ASN A 268 -0.98 -19.68 -4.45
CA ASN A 268 -2.08 -18.72 -4.28
C ASN A 268 -1.89 -17.43 -5.10
N VAL A 269 -1.12 -17.49 -6.19
CA VAL A 269 -0.90 -16.33 -7.07
C VAL A 269 -1.05 -16.71 -8.52
N ASN A 270 -1.65 -15.81 -9.29
CA ASN A 270 -1.74 -15.98 -10.73
C ASN A 270 -0.37 -15.72 -11.38
N MET A 271 0.39 -16.79 -11.60
CA MET A 271 1.72 -16.72 -12.21
C MET A 271 1.72 -16.12 -13.62
N SER A 272 0.61 -16.21 -14.35
CA SER A 272 0.46 -15.60 -15.67
C SER A 272 0.26 -14.08 -15.64
N ARG A 273 0.10 -13.49 -14.45
CA ARG A 273 -0.06 -12.04 -14.22
C ARG A 273 1.04 -11.45 -13.35
N LEU A 274 2.14 -12.18 -13.16
CA LEU A 274 3.26 -11.74 -12.33
C LEU A 274 3.84 -10.40 -12.81
N ASP A 275 3.90 -10.18 -14.12
CA ASP A 275 4.31 -8.94 -14.76
C ASP A 275 3.43 -7.74 -14.35
N VAL A 276 2.10 -7.92 -14.32
CA VAL A 276 1.15 -6.89 -13.86
C VAL A 276 1.32 -6.63 -12.37
N ILE A 277 1.38 -7.68 -11.55
CA ILE A 277 1.55 -7.58 -10.09
C ILE A 277 2.80 -6.78 -9.73
N VAL A 278 3.94 -7.14 -10.32
CA VAL A 278 5.25 -6.54 -10.05
C VAL A 278 5.30 -5.07 -10.46
N THR A 279 4.53 -4.67 -11.49
CA THR A 279 4.46 -3.28 -11.95
C THR A 279 3.88 -2.33 -10.90
N HIS A 280 2.95 -2.80 -10.07
CA HIS A 280 2.27 -2.01 -9.04
C HIS A 280 2.79 -2.25 -7.61
N LEU A 281 3.40 -3.41 -7.37
CA LEU A 281 3.97 -3.79 -6.08
C LEU A 281 5.35 -3.17 -5.81
N LEU A 282 6.12 -2.89 -6.86
CA LEU A 282 7.52 -2.43 -6.75
C LEU A 282 7.65 -0.92 -7.00
N GLY A 283 6.79 -0.16 -6.35
CA GLY A 283 6.76 1.29 -6.40
C GLY A 283 7.90 1.96 -5.61
N CYS A 284 7.69 3.23 -5.31
CA CYS A 284 8.68 4.10 -4.70
C CYS A 284 8.11 4.83 -3.48
N THR A 285 8.99 5.21 -2.56
CA THR A 285 8.67 6.02 -1.39
C THR A 285 9.88 6.88 -1.00
N SER A 286 9.78 7.67 0.07
CA SER A 286 10.91 8.45 0.58
C SER A 286 11.86 7.60 1.43
N THR A 287 13.13 7.99 1.45
CA THR A 287 14.10 7.44 2.40
C THR A 287 13.66 7.65 3.85
N LYS A 288 13.03 8.79 4.15
CA LYS A 288 12.52 9.09 5.49
C LYS A 288 11.40 8.11 5.91
N THR A 289 10.55 7.64 5.00
CA THR A 289 9.53 6.60 5.31
C THR A 289 10.19 5.30 5.79
N LEU A 290 11.20 4.80 5.07
CA LEU A 290 11.89 3.57 5.47
C LEU A 290 12.69 3.75 6.76
N LEU A 291 13.29 4.91 6.97
CA LEU A 291 13.96 5.25 8.23
C LEU A 291 12.98 5.33 9.39
N HIS A 292 11.76 5.83 9.18
CA HIS A 292 10.72 5.88 10.19
C HIS A 292 10.32 4.45 10.61
N TRP A 293 10.08 3.55 9.64
CA TRP A 293 9.83 2.14 9.95
C TRP A 293 10.99 1.48 10.67
N LYS A 294 12.23 1.81 10.30
CA LYS A 294 13.41 1.37 11.05
C LYS A 294 13.43 1.91 12.49
N GLN A 295 13.01 3.14 12.73
CA GLN A 295 12.93 3.67 14.10
C GLN A 295 11.88 2.94 14.94
N VAL A 296 10.72 2.63 14.38
CA VAL A 296 9.70 1.79 15.04
C VAL A 296 10.27 0.42 15.37
N LEU A 297 10.98 -0.18 14.43
CA LEU A 297 11.64 -1.47 14.60
C LEU A 297 12.74 -1.47 15.67
N ASP A 298 13.61 -0.47 15.65
CA ASP A 298 14.72 -0.34 16.60
C ASP A 298 14.22 -0.05 18.03
N SER A 299 13.12 0.71 18.16
CA SER A 299 12.61 1.15 19.47
C SER A 299 11.50 0.28 20.04
N GLY A 300 10.75 -0.44 19.20
CA GLY A 300 9.51 -1.12 19.60
C GLY A 300 8.39 -0.17 19.99
N GLN A 301 8.44 1.07 19.50
CA GLN A 301 7.52 2.14 19.88
C GLN A 301 6.83 2.72 18.65
N PHE A 302 5.52 2.90 18.76
CA PHE A 302 4.71 3.56 17.74
C PHE A 302 4.61 5.06 18.03
N LYS A 303 5.50 5.83 17.40
CA LYS A 303 5.72 7.26 17.67
C LYS A 303 6.15 8.00 16.40
N GLU A 304 6.13 9.33 16.45
CA GLU A 304 6.58 10.18 15.34
C GLU A 304 8.09 10.02 15.03
N PHE A 305 8.52 10.57 13.89
CA PHE A 305 9.88 10.41 13.39
C PHE A 305 10.90 11.02 14.36
N ASP A 306 11.91 10.26 14.75
CA ASP A 306 12.99 10.75 15.59
C ASP A 306 14.02 11.52 14.75
N TYR A 307 14.07 12.84 14.92
CA TYR A 307 15.03 13.72 14.27
C TYR A 307 16.34 13.87 15.08
N GLY A 308 16.50 13.12 16.17
CA GLY A 308 17.65 13.18 17.07
C GLY A 308 17.70 14.53 17.80
N SER A 309 18.84 15.23 17.70
CA SER A 309 19.00 16.53 18.35
C SER A 309 18.01 17.60 17.88
N LYS A 310 17.38 17.41 16.71
CA LYS A 310 16.36 18.32 16.17
C LYS A 310 14.95 18.06 16.68
N ASN A 311 14.74 17.07 17.57
CA ASN A 311 13.43 16.84 18.19
C ASN A 311 12.92 18.07 18.94
N MET A 312 13.81 18.81 19.62
CA MET A 312 13.41 20.03 20.34
C MET A 312 12.83 21.08 19.38
N GLU A 313 13.44 21.27 18.21
CA GLU A 313 12.94 22.17 17.17
C GLU A 313 11.61 21.70 16.58
N LYS A 314 11.42 20.38 16.44
CA LYS A 314 10.23 19.79 15.79
C LYS A 314 9.03 19.63 16.71
N TYR A 315 9.26 19.28 17.97
CA TYR A 315 8.23 18.84 18.90
C TYR A 315 8.18 19.66 20.18
N ASN A 316 9.11 20.60 20.39
CA ASN A 316 9.33 21.26 21.69
C ASN A 316 9.60 20.27 22.84
N GLN A 317 10.11 19.07 22.52
CA GLN A 317 10.50 18.04 23.48
C GLN A 317 11.67 17.19 22.93
N MET A 318 12.41 16.51 23.81
CA MET A 318 13.62 15.77 23.44
C MET A 318 13.36 14.46 22.69
N THR A 319 12.18 13.88 22.84
CA THR A 319 11.78 12.61 22.21
C THR A 319 10.53 12.83 21.36
N PRO A 320 10.35 12.12 20.23
CA PRO A 320 9.12 12.24 19.46
C PRO A 320 7.88 11.82 20.27
N PRO A 321 6.72 12.46 20.06
CA PRO A 321 5.46 12.06 20.70
C PRO A 321 4.98 10.70 20.18
N PHE A 322 4.22 9.98 21.02
CA PHE A 322 3.62 8.71 20.67
C PHE A 322 2.30 8.90 19.94
N TYR A 323 1.96 7.97 19.04
CA TYR A 323 0.61 7.90 18.49
C TYR A 323 -0.29 7.17 19.48
N ASP A 324 -1.25 7.89 20.07
CA ASP A 324 -2.23 7.29 20.97
C ASP A 324 -3.47 6.83 20.20
N ILE A 325 -3.48 5.56 19.79
CA ILE A 325 -4.58 4.99 19.01
C ILE A 325 -5.79 4.56 19.85
N ARG A 326 -5.73 4.67 21.18
CA ARG A 326 -6.79 4.22 22.10
C ARG A 326 -8.04 5.09 22.07
N SER A 327 -7.91 6.31 21.58
CA SER A 327 -9.01 7.27 21.41
C SER A 327 -9.87 6.98 20.16
N MET A 328 -9.40 6.12 19.26
CA MET A 328 -10.07 5.86 17.99
C MET A 328 -11.30 4.98 18.19
N ASN A 329 -12.48 5.59 18.14
CA ASN A 329 -13.76 4.91 18.39
C ASN A 329 -14.50 4.43 17.12
N ILE A 330 -13.82 4.35 15.98
CA ILE A 330 -14.41 3.85 14.74
C ILE A 330 -14.58 2.32 14.83
N PRO A 331 -15.69 1.73 14.36
CA PRO A 331 -15.80 0.28 14.22
C PRO A 331 -14.71 -0.29 13.31
N ILE A 332 -13.88 -1.18 13.86
CA ILE A 332 -12.73 -1.76 13.14
C ILE A 332 -12.93 -3.25 12.88
N PHE A 333 -12.67 -3.65 11.65
CA PHE A 333 -12.62 -5.04 11.20
C PHE A 333 -11.22 -5.35 10.68
N MET A 334 -10.62 -6.42 11.19
CA MET A 334 -9.24 -6.78 10.85
C MET A 334 -9.16 -8.17 10.23
N TRP A 335 -8.31 -8.31 9.22
CA TRP A 335 -7.88 -9.60 8.68
C TRP A 335 -6.36 -9.72 8.79
N GLY A 336 -5.91 -10.84 9.35
CA GLY A 336 -4.50 -11.21 9.49
C GLY A 336 -4.22 -12.54 8.81
N GLY A 337 -3.03 -12.70 8.25
CA GLY A 337 -2.54 -13.94 7.67
C GLY A 337 -1.74 -14.72 8.71
N GLU A 338 -2.00 -16.02 8.81
CA GLU A 338 -1.28 -16.89 9.76
C GLU A 338 0.24 -16.86 9.56
N ASN A 339 0.68 -16.78 8.29
CA ASN A 339 2.07 -16.80 7.88
C ASN A 339 2.59 -15.42 7.44
N ASP A 340 1.84 -14.34 7.70
CA ASP A 340 2.24 -12.98 7.37
C ASP A 340 3.55 -12.63 8.08
N GLN A 341 4.56 -12.28 7.28
CA GLN A 341 5.93 -12.02 7.76
C GLN A 341 6.19 -10.55 8.06
N ILE A 342 5.25 -9.67 7.73
CA ILE A 342 5.33 -8.22 7.93
C ILE A 342 4.37 -7.82 9.05
N SER A 343 3.07 -8.08 8.85
CA SER A 343 2.03 -7.89 9.86
C SER A 343 1.91 -9.14 10.72
N THR A 344 2.96 -9.44 11.49
CA THR A 344 3.02 -10.70 12.23
C THR A 344 1.92 -10.80 13.28
N LEU A 345 1.45 -12.02 13.56
CA LEU A 345 0.48 -12.25 14.64
C LEU A 345 1.02 -11.81 16.02
N LYS A 346 2.34 -11.80 16.22
CA LYS A 346 2.97 -11.34 17.46
C LYS A 346 2.82 -9.83 17.64
N ASP A 347 3.14 -9.06 16.61
CA ASP A 347 2.99 -7.60 16.64
C ASP A 347 1.49 -7.22 16.68
N THR A 348 0.64 -7.91 15.93
CA THR A 348 -0.80 -7.67 15.92
C THR A 348 -1.43 -7.92 17.29
N LYS A 349 -0.98 -8.95 18.04
CA LYS A 349 -1.44 -9.19 19.42
C LYS A 349 -1.17 -8.02 20.37
N LEU A 350 -0.15 -7.20 20.11
CA LEU A 350 0.14 -5.99 20.88
C LEU A 350 -0.77 -4.82 20.49
N LEU A 351 -1.30 -4.83 19.26
CA LEU A 351 -2.26 -3.85 18.76
C LEU A 351 -3.67 -4.07 19.33
N LEU A 352 -4.15 -5.31 19.38
CA LEU A 352 -5.56 -5.61 19.72
C LEU A 352 -6.06 -4.95 21.02
N PRO A 353 -5.32 -4.95 22.15
CA PRO A 353 -5.78 -4.34 23.39
C PRO A 353 -5.87 -2.81 23.35
N LEU A 354 -5.29 -2.18 22.32
CA LEU A 354 -5.30 -0.72 22.15
C LEU A 354 -6.51 -0.24 21.36
N LEU A 355 -7.21 -1.12 20.66
CA LEU A 355 -8.35 -0.76 19.81
C LEU A 355 -9.65 -0.80 20.61
N SER A 356 -10.21 0.37 20.92
CA SER A 356 -11.39 0.48 21.79
C SER A 356 -12.68 -0.05 21.15
N ASN A 357 -12.76 -0.08 19.82
CA ASN A 357 -13.94 -0.51 19.07
C ASN A 357 -13.60 -1.54 17.97
N LEU A 358 -12.85 -2.57 18.35
CA LEU A 358 -12.58 -3.73 17.49
C LEU A 358 -13.82 -4.64 17.42
N ILE A 359 -14.44 -4.74 16.24
CA ILE A 359 -15.62 -5.58 16.02
C ILE A 359 -15.21 -7.03 15.76
N SER A 360 -14.21 -7.24 14.90
CA SER A 360 -13.68 -8.58 14.61
C SER A 360 -12.21 -8.56 14.19
N TYR A 361 -11.52 -9.66 14.50
CA TYR A 361 -10.21 -9.97 13.96
C TYR A 361 -10.18 -11.42 13.48
N LYS A 362 -10.12 -11.60 12.15
CA LYS A 362 -10.10 -12.92 11.50
C LYS A 362 -8.69 -13.26 11.07
N ILE A 363 -8.21 -14.43 11.47
CA ILE A 363 -6.93 -14.98 11.00
C ILE A 363 -7.23 -15.96 9.87
N ILE A 364 -6.65 -15.73 8.69
CA ILE A 364 -6.80 -16.61 7.54
C ILE A 364 -5.61 -17.58 7.52
N PRO A 365 -5.87 -18.90 7.59
CA PRO A 365 -4.81 -19.90 7.57
C PRO A 365 -3.96 -19.80 6.32
N GLN A 366 -2.66 -20.09 6.47
CA GLN A 366 -1.65 -20.09 5.40
C GLN A 366 -1.32 -18.75 4.75
N TRP A 367 -2.22 -17.76 4.79
CA TRP A 367 -2.07 -16.45 4.16
C TRP A 367 -0.82 -15.72 4.62
N MET A 368 -0.16 -15.07 3.66
CA MET A 368 0.98 -14.18 3.83
C MET A 368 0.60 -12.75 3.47
N HIS A 369 1.58 -11.85 3.45
CA HIS A 369 1.30 -10.41 3.37
C HIS A 369 0.68 -9.99 2.03
N TYR A 370 0.96 -10.68 0.93
CA TYR A 370 0.44 -10.30 -0.39
C TYR A 370 -0.87 -11.00 -0.78
N ASP A 371 -1.32 -12.00 0.01
CA ASP A 371 -2.53 -12.77 -0.30
C ASP A 371 -3.79 -11.90 -0.25
N TYR A 372 -3.85 -10.86 0.59
CA TYR A 372 -5.00 -9.93 0.65
C TYR A 372 -5.22 -9.14 -0.65
N LEU A 373 -4.26 -9.15 -1.58
CA LEU A 373 -4.32 -8.41 -2.85
C LEU A 373 -4.31 -9.37 -4.04
N PHE A 374 -3.36 -10.30 -4.03
CA PHE A 374 -3.05 -11.15 -5.19
C PHE A 374 -3.49 -12.61 -5.01
N GLY A 375 -3.98 -12.96 -3.82
CA GLY A 375 -4.51 -14.29 -3.49
C GLY A 375 -5.58 -14.72 -4.49
N LEU A 376 -5.41 -15.90 -5.08
CA LEU A 376 -6.44 -16.49 -5.96
C LEU A 376 -7.75 -16.77 -5.21
N ASP A 377 -7.65 -17.05 -3.90
CA ASP A 377 -8.79 -17.29 -3.01
C ASP A 377 -9.28 -16.04 -2.26
N ALA A 378 -8.69 -14.86 -2.51
CA ALA A 378 -8.97 -13.63 -1.75
C ALA A 378 -10.45 -13.22 -1.80
N CYS A 379 -11.12 -13.43 -2.94
CA CYS A 379 -12.55 -13.14 -3.07
C CYS A 379 -13.38 -13.96 -2.07
N GLN A 380 -13.17 -15.27 -2.05
CA GLN A 380 -13.95 -16.22 -1.24
C GLN A 380 -13.62 -16.12 0.26
N LYS A 381 -12.36 -15.82 0.61
CA LYS A 381 -11.89 -15.82 2.01
C LYS A 381 -12.09 -14.47 2.71
N LEU A 382 -12.12 -13.39 1.94
CA LEU A 382 -12.11 -12.01 2.46
C LEU A 382 -13.11 -11.09 1.74
N TYR A 383 -13.05 -10.94 0.41
CA TYR A 383 -13.80 -9.86 -0.26
C TYR A 383 -15.32 -10.03 -0.19
N ASP A 384 -15.83 -11.26 -0.29
CA ASP A 384 -17.27 -11.52 -0.21
C ASP A 384 -17.83 -11.13 1.18
N GLU A 385 -17.14 -11.54 2.24
CA GLU A 385 -17.48 -11.16 3.63
C GLU A 385 -17.40 -9.65 3.85
N LEU A 386 -16.35 -9.00 3.31
CA LEU A 386 -16.20 -7.55 3.36
C LEU A 386 -17.38 -6.82 2.71
N VAL A 387 -17.79 -7.25 1.51
CA VAL A 387 -18.94 -6.68 0.79
C VAL A 387 -20.22 -6.81 1.63
N ASP A 388 -20.45 -7.98 2.21
CA ASP A 388 -21.60 -8.23 3.08
C ASP A 388 -21.59 -7.34 4.32
N ILE A 389 -20.44 -7.15 4.96
CA ILE A 389 -20.31 -6.25 6.11
C ILE A 389 -20.62 -4.81 5.70
N ILE A 390 -20.05 -4.30 4.61
CA ILE A 390 -20.27 -2.90 4.21
C ILE A 390 -21.75 -2.62 3.91
N HIS A 391 -22.46 -3.56 3.27
CA HIS A 391 -23.89 -3.42 2.98
C HIS A 391 -24.78 -3.48 4.22
N ASN A 392 -24.48 -4.38 5.15
CA ASN A 392 -25.39 -4.70 6.26
C ASN A 392 -25.04 -3.99 7.57
N PHE A 393 -23.83 -3.46 7.72
CA PHE A 393 -23.40 -2.81 8.96
C PHE A 393 -24.07 -1.45 9.11
N SER A 394 -24.88 -1.32 10.17
CA SER A 394 -25.71 -0.14 10.45
C SER A 394 -24.86 1.00 11.01
#